data_AF-A0A644SXB6-F1
#
_entry.id   AF-A0A644SXB6-F1
#
_cell.length_a   1.000
_cell.length_b   1.000
_cell.length_c   1.000
_cell.angle_alpha   90.00
_cell.angle_beta   90.00
_cell.angle_gamma   90.00
#
_symmetry.space_group_name_H-M   'P 1'
#
loop_
_entity.id
_entity.type
_entity.pdbx_description
1 polymer ?
#
loop_
_entity_poly.entity_id
_entity_poly.type
_entity_poly.pdbx_seq_one_letter_code
_entity_poly.pdbx_strand_id
1 'polypeptide(L)'
;MLDKLTKNVGEALDFPPDVAGNGPRITVTGRQEVLVENYLEIVEFTPEEILLHTTEGQLTITGKELVLKTVLATELWIVGQFTALAYAQG
;
A
#
# COMPACT_ATOMS: atom_id res chain seq x y z
N MET A 1 -28.63 -29.30 -6.53
CA MET A 1 -27.60 -29.48 -5.49
C MET A 1 -26.26 -29.62 -6.20
N LEU A 2 -25.56 -28.50 -6.40
CA LEU A 2 -24.24 -28.42 -7.03
C LEU A 2 -23.18 -28.28 -5.91
N ASP A 3 -23.13 -29.25 -4.99
CA ASP A 3 -22.29 -29.15 -3.78
C ASP A 3 -20.99 -29.98 -3.86
N LYS A 4 -20.41 -30.16 -5.06
CA LYS A 4 -19.22 -31.01 -5.22
C LYS A 4 -18.13 -30.53 -6.18
N LEU A 5 -18.07 -29.23 -6.50
CA LEU A 5 -17.02 -28.70 -7.42
C LEU A 5 -16.13 -27.59 -6.83
N THR A 6 -16.19 -27.30 -5.53
CA THR A 6 -15.37 -26.23 -4.91
C THR A 6 -14.38 -26.75 -3.87
N LYS A 7 -13.79 -27.92 -4.13
CA LYS A 7 -12.56 -28.35 -3.47
C LYS A 7 -11.59 -28.77 -4.56
N ASN A 8 -10.44 -28.09 -4.61
CA ASN A 8 -9.23 -28.48 -5.37
C ASN A 8 -9.03 -27.87 -6.76
N VAL A 9 -9.04 -26.53 -6.87
CA VAL A 9 -8.27 -25.82 -7.92
C VAL A 9 -7.23 -24.86 -7.32
N GLY A 10 -7.14 -24.75 -5.99
CA GLY A 10 -6.18 -23.87 -5.30
C GLY A 10 -4.82 -24.52 -4.97
N GLU A 11 -4.66 -25.82 -5.17
CA GLU A 11 -3.42 -26.55 -4.80
C GLU A 11 -2.42 -26.69 -5.96
N ALA A 12 -2.72 -26.14 -7.14
CA ALA A 12 -1.91 -26.29 -8.35
C ALA A 12 -1.15 -25.03 -8.77
N LEU A 13 -1.13 -23.97 -7.96
CA LEU A 13 -0.35 -22.78 -8.23
C LEU A 13 0.39 -22.41 -6.96
N ASP A 14 1.68 -22.76 -6.90
CA ASP A 14 2.69 -22.23 -5.98
C ASP A 14 2.85 -20.71 -6.17
N PHE A 15 1.76 -19.96 -5.98
CA PHE A 15 1.85 -18.54 -5.80
C PHE A 15 2.37 -18.33 -4.38
N PRO A 16 3.49 -17.62 -4.18
CA PRO A 16 3.85 -17.18 -2.85
C PRO A 16 2.65 -16.46 -2.24
N PRO A 17 2.39 -16.59 -0.93
CA PRO A 17 1.17 -16.09 -0.28
C PRO A 17 0.87 -14.60 -0.51
N ASP A 18 1.87 -13.84 -0.97
CA ASP A 18 1.80 -12.46 -1.45
C ASP A 18 0.82 -12.26 -2.64
N VAL A 19 0.66 -13.25 -3.52
CA VAL A 19 -0.12 -13.07 -4.78
C VAL A 19 -1.63 -13.29 -4.60
N ALA A 20 -2.09 -13.71 -3.41
CA ALA A 20 -3.50 -13.99 -3.14
C ALA A 20 -4.25 -12.83 -2.45
N GLY A 21 -3.53 -11.89 -1.84
CA GLY A 21 -4.12 -10.79 -1.09
C GLY A 21 -3.84 -9.45 -1.77
N ASN A 22 -4.87 -8.60 -1.91
CA ASN A 22 -4.69 -7.18 -2.26
C ASN A 22 -4.06 -6.41 -1.08
N GLY A 23 -2.88 -6.83 -0.62
CA GLY A 23 -2.11 -6.16 0.41
C GLY A 23 -1.58 -4.80 -0.08
N PRO A 24 -1.22 -3.89 0.84
CA PRO A 24 -0.62 -2.63 0.47
C PRO A 24 0.67 -2.86 -0.30
N ARG A 25 0.81 -2.23 -1.47
CA ARG A 25 2.04 -2.28 -2.25
C ARG A 25 2.68 -0.90 -2.29
N ILE A 26 3.94 -0.82 -1.85
CA ILE A 26 4.71 0.41 -1.82
C ILE A 26 5.85 0.30 -2.82
N THR A 27 5.83 1.13 -3.86
CA THR A 27 6.92 1.24 -4.84
C THR A 27 7.65 2.55 -4.65
N VAL A 28 8.97 2.49 -4.56
CA VAL A 28 9.84 3.65 -4.36
C VAL A 28 10.72 3.85 -5.58
N THR A 29 10.67 5.05 -6.18
CA THR A 29 11.53 5.42 -7.30
C THR A 29 12.49 6.52 -6.86
N GLY A 30 13.74 6.12 -6.60
CA GLY A 30 14.75 7.02 -6.03
C GLY A 30 14.30 7.56 -4.67
N ARG A 31 14.68 8.81 -4.36
CA ARG A 31 14.24 9.49 -3.13
C ARG A 31 13.01 10.39 -3.34
N GLN A 32 12.50 10.44 -4.57
CA GLN A 32 11.62 11.51 -5.00
C GLN A 32 10.17 11.09 -5.20
N GLU A 33 9.91 9.80 -5.40
CA GLU A 33 8.56 9.32 -5.68
C GLU A 33 8.27 8.06 -4.87
N VAL A 34 7.06 8.02 -4.30
CA VAL A 34 6.49 6.86 -3.61
C VAL A 34 5.10 6.63 -4.19
N LEU A 35 4.86 5.43 -4.71
CA LEU A 35 3.55 4.94 -5.11
C LEU A 35 3.04 4.01 -4.03
N VAL A 36 1.85 4.29 -3.49
CA VAL A 36 1.17 3.43 -2.51
C VAL A 36 -0.12 2.93 -3.13
N GLU A 37 -0.25 1.62 -3.24
CA GLU A 37 -1.44 0.94 -3.74
C GLU A 37 -2.10 0.15 -2.61
N ASN A 38 -3.42 -0.06 -2.72
CA ASN A 38 -4.27 -0.72 -1.73
C ASN A 38 -4.22 -0.07 -0.32
N TYR A 39 -4.11 1.27 -0.27
CA TYR A 39 -4.38 2.02 0.95
C TYR A 39 -5.90 2.09 1.22
N LEU A 40 -6.28 2.26 2.49
CA LEU A 40 -7.68 2.40 2.91
C LEU A 40 -8.09 3.86 3.07
N GLU A 41 -7.24 4.64 3.74
CA GLU A 41 -7.54 6.03 4.11
C GLU A 41 -6.25 6.86 4.23
N ILE A 42 -6.33 8.14 3.86
CA ILE A 42 -5.31 9.15 4.19
C ILE A 42 -5.72 9.79 5.52
N VAL A 43 -4.93 9.53 6.57
CA VAL A 43 -5.21 10.02 7.93
C VAL A 43 -4.67 11.43 8.14
N GLU A 44 -3.45 11.68 7.66
CA GLU A 44 -2.78 12.97 7.77
C GLU A 44 -1.96 13.25 6.51
N PHE A 45 -1.93 14.51 6.10
CA PHE A 45 -1.12 15.00 5.00
C PHE A 45 -0.56 16.39 5.32
N THR A 46 0.76 16.47 5.39
CA THR A 46 1.54 17.70 5.52
C THR A 46 2.73 17.64 4.54
N PRO A 47 3.41 18.75 4.28
CA PRO A 47 4.65 18.74 3.49
C PRO A 47 5.78 17.89 4.11
N GLU A 48 5.69 17.55 5.40
CA GLU A 48 6.72 16.79 6.13
C GLU A 48 6.32 15.33 6.41
N GLU A 49 5.02 15.01 6.40
CA GLU A 49 4.52 13.70 6.78
C GLU A 49 3.20 13.35 6.08
N ILE A 50 3.08 12.11 5.64
CA ILE A 50 1.84 11.50 5.16
C ILE A 50 1.59 10.24 5.97
N LEU A 51 0.42 10.15 6.60
CA LEU A 51 -0.02 8.99 7.35
C LEU A 51 -1.18 8.31 6.62
N LEU A 52 -1.03 7.02 6.36
CA LEU A 52 -2.01 6.21 5.65
C LEU A 52 -2.47 5.05 6.54
N HIS A 53 -3.75 4.70 6.47
CA HIS A 53 -4.23 3.40 6.91
C HIS A 53 -4.16 2.41 5.76
N THR A 54 -3.69 1.21 6.06
CA THR A 54 -3.67 0.08 5.14
C THR A 54 -4.22 -1.17 5.85
N THR A 55 -4.43 -2.26 5.10
CA THR A 55 -4.84 -3.54 5.71
C THR A 55 -3.78 -4.16 6.62
N GLU A 56 -2.52 -3.69 6.57
CA GLU A 56 -1.39 -4.17 7.38
C GLU A 56 -0.98 -3.20 8.50
N GLY A 57 -1.81 -2.19 8.78
CA GLY A 57 -1.57 -1.18 9.81
C GLY A 57 -1.33 0.21 9.25
N GLN A 58 -0.74 1.08 10.06
CA GLN A 58 -0.49 2.48 9.69
C GLN A 58 0.86 2.62 8.99
N LEU A 59 0.86 3.17 7.79
CA LEU A 59 2.05 3.52 7.03
C LEU A 59 2.31 5.03 7.14
N THR A 60 3.46 5.40 7.70
CA THR A 60 3.94 6.78 7.75
C THR A 60 5.04 6.99 6.72
N ILE A 61 4.88 8.00 5.87
CA ILE A 61 5.90 8.53 4.96
C ILE A 61 6.36 9.88 5.49
N THR A 62 7.61 10.00 5.94
CA THR A 62 8.19 11.27 6.41
C THR A 62 9.17 11.83 5.40
N GLY A 63 9.28 13.15 5.32
CA GLY A 63 10.12 13.83 4.34
C GLY A 63 10.06 15.36 4.40
N LYS A 64 10.26 15.98 3.23
CA LYS A 64 10.09 17.40 2.99
C LYS A 64 9.42 17.62 1.63
N GLU A 65 8.63 18.68 1.53
CA GLU A 65 7.91 19.06 0.32
C GLU A 65 7.11 17.88 -0.27
N LEU A 66 6.50 17.07 0.60
CA LEU A 66 5.65 15.97 0.20
C LEU A 66 4.36 16.49 -0.43
N VAL A 67 4.02 15.95 -1.60
CA VAL A 67 2.85 16.34 -2.40
C VAL A 67 2.16 15.08 -2.92
N LEU A 68 0.85 15.02 -2.76
CA LEU A 68 0.00 14.03 -3.43
C LEU A 68 -0.18 14.42 -4.91
N LYS A 69 0.71 13.91 -5.78
CA LYS A 69 0.66 14.12 -7.24
C LYS A 69 -0.58 13.48 -7.86
N THR A 70 -1.03 12.34 -7.32
CA THR A 70 -2.23 11.64 -7.79
C THR A 70 -2.91 10.94 -6.62
N VAL A 71 -4.25 11.03 -6.58
CA VAL A 71 -5.09 10.37 -5.58
C VAL A 71 -6.22 9.64 -6.31
N LEU A 72 -6.18 8.32 -6.27
CA LEU A 72 -7.24 7.43 -6.74
C LEU A 72 -7.79 6.62 -5.56
N ALA A 73 -8.90 5.91 -5.79
CA ALA A 73 -9.59 5.16 -4.74
C ALA A 73 -8.70 4.18 -3.97
N THR A 74 -7.70 3.59 -4.64
CA THR A 74 -6.78 2.61 -4.05
C THR A 74 -5.32 2.90 -4.38
N GLU A 75 -4.99 4.03 -4.99
CA GLU A 75 -3.64 4.39 -5.40
C GLU A 75 -3.30 5.84 -5.02
N LEU A 76 -2.09 6.05 -4.48
CA LEU A 76 -1.52 7.36 -4.17
C LEU A 76 -0.15 7.49 -4.80
N TRP A 77 0.04 8.54 -5.59
CA TRP A 77 1.35 8.96 -6.05
C TRP A 77 1.83 10.14 -5.23
N ILE A 78 2.89 9.93 -4.48
CA ILE A 78 3.52 10.92 -3.61
C ILE A 78 4.83 11.35 -4.27
N VAL A 79 5.08 12.65 -4.33
CA VAL A 79 6.37 13.21 -4.73
C VAL A 79 6.93 14.12 -3.64
N GLY A 80 8.24 14.30 -3.60
CA GLY A 80 8.91 15.17 -2.62
C GLY A 80 10.33 14.69 -2.33
N GLN A 81 10.85 14.91 -1.13
CA GLN A 81 12.09 14.31 -0.64
C GLN A 81 11.78 13.47 0.60
N PHE A 82 11.46 12.18 0.43
CA PHE A 82 11.18 11.32 1.59
C PHE A 82 12.47 10.90 2.31
N THR A 83 12.37 10.65 3.61
CA THR A 83 13.45 10.24 4.50
C THR A 83 13.21 8.87 5.11
N ALA A 84 11.95 8.51 5.35
CA ALA A 84 11.60 7.23 5.96
C ALA A 84 10.20 6.78 5.54
N LEU A 85 10.04 5.45 5.56
CA LEU A 85 8.78 4.73 5.47
C LEU A 85 8.72 3.82 6.70
N ALA A 86 7.67 3.93 7.49
CA ALA A 86 7.53 3.16 8.72
C ALA A 86 6.12 2.60 8.86
N TYR A 87 6.03 1.32 9.19
CA TYR A 87 4.80 0.71 9.67
C TYR A 87 4.77 0.74 11.19
N ALA A 88 3.69 1.27 11.78
CA ALA A 88 3.38 1.04 13.18
C ALA A 88 2.52 -0.21 13.30
N GLN A 89 2.89 -1.11 14.22
CA GLN A 89 2.14 -2.33 14.49
C GLN A 89 0.76 -1.95 15.08
N GLY A 90 -0.31 -2.52 14.52
CA GLY A 90 -1.63 -2.56 15.15
C GLY A 90 -1.72 -3.62 16.23
#